data_AF-A0A4V6T5A1-F1
#
_entry.id   AF-A0A4V6T5A1-F1
#
_cell.length_a   1.000
_cell.length_b   1.000
_cell.length_c   1.000
_cell.angle_alpha   90.00
_cell.angle_beta   90.00
_cell.angle_gamma   90.00
#
_symmetry.space_group_name_H-M   'P 1'
#
loop_
_entity.id
_entity.type
_entity.pdbx_description
1 polymer ?
#
loop_
_entity_poly.entity_id
_entity_poly.type
_entity_poly.pdbx_seq_one_letter_code
_entity_poly.pdbx_strand_id
1 'polypeptide(L)'
;IQDSLHLCKTARNNLYTGARCLILGDYCANYPMVRDTLGSHTESPIFRRDFIKYDKQDDNAAARLFSGAMLKHATVEPSEYMGLIVYFFIFGEFVNSYQSRRMSHHDRATIVIRTLLFIEQWKLFLQKKKGIRTIFSLYFTSLV
;
A
#
# COMPACT_ATOMS: atom_id res chain seq x y z
N ILE A 1 15.06 -15.34 -0.79
CA ILE A 1 14.24 -14.51 0.13
C ILE A 1 14.37 -13.07 -0.33
N GLN A 2 13.28 -12.45 -0.79
CA GLN A 2 13.27 -11.08 -1.32
C GLN A 2 13.04 -10.08 -0.19
N ASP A 3 13.65 -8.89 -0.29
CA ASP A 3 13.69 -7.89 0.78
C ASP A 3 12.32 -7.21 1.02
N SER A 4 11.87 -7.18 2.27
CA SER A 4 10.65 -6.47 2.71
C SER A 4 10.66 -4.95 2.39
N LEU A 5 11.83 -4.29 2.31
CA LEU A 5 11.90 -2.90 1.87
C LEU A 5 11.60 -2.77 0.37
N HIS A 6 12.03 -3.76 -0.42
CA HIS A 6 11.70 -3.82 -1.84
C HIS A 6 10.20 -3.99 -2.07
N LEU A 7 9.52 -4.74 -1.20
CA LEU A 7 8.06 -4.84 -1.24
C LEU A 7 7.40 -3.48 -1.00
N CYS A 8 7.83 -2.76 0.03
CA CYS A 8 7.31 -1.43 0.37
C CYS A 8 7.41 -0.48 -0.84
N LYS A 9 8.57 -0.46 -1.50
CA LYS A 9 8.79 0.27 -2.76
C LYS A 9 7.84 -0.17 -3.87
N THR A 10 7.66 -1.47 -4.04
CA THR A 10 6.79 -2.03 -5.08
C THR A 10 5.33 -1.64 -4.85
N ALA A 11 4.83 -1.72 -3.61
CA ALA A 11 3.49 -1.31 -3.24
C ALA A 11 3.28 0.20 -3.50
N ARG A 12 4.21 1.06 -3.06
CA ARG A 12 4.17 2.50 -3.38
C ARG A 12 4.14 2.74 -4.89
N ASN A 13 5.05 2.12 -5.63
CA ASN A 13 5.17 2.33 -7.08
C ASN A 13 3.91 1.88 -7.83
N ASN A 14 3.27 0.80 -7.39
CA ASN A 14 2.01 0.33 -7.93
C ASN A 14 0.88 1.34 -7.71
N LEU A 15 0.81 1.95 -6.52
CA LEU A 15 -0.13 3.02 -6.22
C LEU A 15 0.15 4.31 -7.02
N TYR A 16 1.43 4.64 -7.22
CA TYR A 16 1.87 5.89 -7.84
C TYR A 16 1.92 5.86 -9.36
N THR A 17 1.72 4.69 -9.98
CA THR A 17 1.67 4.59 -11.43
C THR A 17 0.41 5.30 -11.92
N GLY A 18 0.53 6.55 -12.38
CA GLY A 18 -0.61 7.44 -12.65
C GLY A 18 -1.65 6.96 -13.68
N ALA A 19 -1.32 5.96 -14.51
CA ALA A 19 -2.28 5.29 -15.40
C ALA A 19 -3.09 4.18 -14.71
N ARG A 20 -2.83 3.91 -13.42
CA ARG A 20 -3.41 2.79 -12.67
C ARG A 20 -4.23 3.32 -11.50
N CYS A 21 -5.47 2.84 -11.44
CA CYS A 21 -6.34 2.96 -10.28
C CYS A 21 -6.45 1.56 -9.66
N LEU A 22 -6.04 1.40 -8.41
CA LEU A 22 -6.17 0.13 -7.70
C LEU A 22 -7.61 0.02 -7.20
N ILE A 23 -8.36 -0.95 -7.73
CA ILE A 23 -9.75 -1.19 -7.32
C ILE A 23 -9.76 -2.23 -6.20
N LEU A 24 -10.34 -1.86 -5.05
CA LEU A 24 -10.41 -2.64 -3.82
C LEU A 24 -11.88 -2.82 -3.43
N GLY A 25 -12.55 -3.77 -4.08
CA GLY A 25 -14.01 -3.90 -3.96
C GLY A 25 -14.72 -2.70 -4.58
N ASP A 26 -15.48 -1.97 -3.78
CA ASP A 26 -16.21 -0.76 -4.19
C ASP A 26 -15.38 0.53 -4.01
N TYR A 27 -14.18 0.42 -3.45
CA TYR A 27 -13.28 1.54 -3.20
C TYR A 27 -12.12 1.56 -4.19
N CYS A 28 -11.49 2.72 -4.33
CA CYS A 28 -10.28 2.86 -5.12
C CYS A 28 -9.13 3.48 -4.35
N ALA A 29 -7.91 3.17 -4.77
CA ALA A 29 -6.67 3.77 -4.31
C ALA A 29 -5.83 4.17 -5.52
N ASN A 30 -5.46 5.45 -5.61
CA ASN A 30 -4.71 5.97 -6.74
C ASN A 30 -3.78 7.13 -6.34
N TYR A 31 -2.88 7.48 -7.24
CA TYR A 31 -1.91 8.54 -7.04
C TYR A 31 -2.53 9.93 -6.77
N PRO A 32 -3.54 10.41 -7.53
CA PRO A 32 -4.21 11.68 -7.23
C PRO A 32 -4.70 11.81 -5.79
N MET A 33 -5.32 10.78 -5.21
CA MET A 33 -5.75 10.80 -3.81
C MET A 33 -4.58 11.00 -2.84
N VAL A 34 -3.38 10.48 -3.15
CA VAL A 34 -2.20 10.73 -2.31
C VAL A 34 -1.62 12.13 -2.56
N ARG A 35 -1.56 12.59 -3.81
CA ARG A 35 -0.95 13.87 -4.18
C ARG A 35 -1.81 15.06 -3.78
N ASP A 36 -3.08 15.05 -4.18
CA ASP A 36 -3.94 16.23 -4.20
C ASP A 36 -4.63 16.47 -2.85
N THR A 37 -4.86 15.42 -2.07
CA THR A 37 -5.55 15.54 -0.78
C THR A 37 -4.62 15.22 0.39
N LEU A 38 -4.19 13.96 0.55
CA LEU A 38 -3.43 13.56 1.74
C LEU A 38 -2.05 14.22 1.83
N GLY A 39 -1.30 14.25 0.73
CA GLY A 39 0.07 14.78 0.70
C GLY A 39 0.17 16.30 0.65
N SER A 40 -0.90 16.97 0.22
CA SER A 40 -0.95 18.45 0.11
C SER A 40 -1.50 19.11 1.37
N HIS A 41 -2.04 18.35 2.32
CA HIS A 41 -2.49 18.86 3.61
C HIS A 41 -1.30 19.35 4.45
N THR A 42 -1.46 20.44 5.21
CA THR A 42 -0.38 21.03 6.03
C THR A 42 0.15 20.05 7.07
N GLU A 43 -0.73 19.24 7.66
CA GLU A 43 -0.41 18.20 8.64
C GLU A 43 -0.01 16.84 8.00
N SER A 44 0.30 16.82 6.70
CA SER A 44 0.70 15.61 6.00
C SER A 44 2.00 15.01 6.60
N PRO A 45 2.02 13.71 6.95
CA PRO A 45 3.24 13.02 7.39
C PRO A 45 4.27 12.79 6.28
N ILE A 46 3.90 13.00 5.01
CA ILE A 46 4.77 12.86 3.84
C ILE A 46 5.13 14.23 3.26
N PHE A 47 6.34 14.34 2.70
CA PHE A 47 6.83 15.58 2.11
C PHE A 47 6.46 15.70 0.64
N ARG A 48 6.40 16.93 0.12
CA ARG A 48 6.15 17.19 -1.31
C ARG A 48 7.06 16.41 -2.26
N ARG A 49 8.34 16.22 -1.89
CA ARG A 49 9.31 15.42 -2.66
C ARG A 49 8.99 13.92 -2.72
N ASP A 50 8.19 13.42 -1.76
CA ASP A 50 7.85 12.01 -1.63
C ASP A 50 6.83 11.58 -2.68
N PHE A 51 6.11 12.53 -3.29
CA PHE A 51 5.10 12.26 -4.31
C PHE A 51 5.28 13.10 -5.60
N ILE A 52 5.88 14.28 -5.56
CA ILE A 52 6.19 15.06 -6.79
C ILE A 52 7.59 14.71 -7.30
N LYS A 53 7.69 14.27 -8.57
CA LYS A 53 8.96 13.81 -9.18
C LYS A 53 9.70 12.82 -8.26
N TYR A 54 8.93 11.97 -7.59
CA TYR A 54 9.42 11.11 -6.53
C TYR A 54 10.47 10.12 -7.06
N ASP A 55 11.46 9.84 -6.23
CA ASP A 55 12.43 8.78 -6.50
C ASP A 55 11.80 7.42 -6.18
N LYS A 56 11.70 6.55 -7.20
CA LYS A 56 11.15 5.19 -7.07
C LYS A 56 11.95 4.31 -6.13
N GLN A 57 13.21 4.63 -5.85
CA GLN A 57 14.10 3.90 -4.96
C GLN A 57 14.18 4.47 -3.53
N ASP A 58 13.55 5.62 -3.24
CA ASP A 58 13.58 6.20 -1.89
C ASP A 58 12.77 5.35 -0.89
N ASP A 59 13.48 4.53 -0.12
CA ASP A 59 12.94 3.68 0.94
C ASP A 59 12.31 4.48 2.07
N ASN A 60 12.84 5.66 2.40
CA ASN A 60 12.32 6.48 3.49
C ASN A 60 10.97 7.09 3.12
N ALA A 61 10.81 7.54 1.87
CA ALA A 61 9.51 8.03 1.38
C ALA A 61 8.47 6.90 1.32
N ALA A 62 8.87 5.66 0.98
CA ALA A 62 7.97 4.51 1.04
C ALA A 62 7.57 4.20 2.49
N ALA A 63 8.52 4.18 3.42
CA ALA A 63 8.26 3.96 4.84
C ALA A 63 7.34 5.03 5.45
N ARG A 64 7.51 6.31 5.08
CA ARG A 64 6.60 7.39 5.52
C ARG A 64 5.19 7.20 4.99
N LEU A 65 5.03 6.83 3.71
CA LEU A 65 3.72 6.60 3.11
C LEU A 65 2.96 5.46 3.79
N PHE A 66 3.65 4.37 4.14
CA PHE A 66 3.04 3.23 4.85
C PHE A 66 3.13 3.33 6.37
N SER A 67 3.43 4.52 6.92
CA SER A 67 3.55 4.72 8.35
C SER A 67 2.18 4.77 9.05
N GLY A 68 2.16 4.46 10.35
CA GLY A 68 0.95 4.63 11.17
C GLY A 68 0.47 6.10 11.23
N ALA A 69 1.38 7.07 11.08
CA ALA A 69 1.01 8.49 11.01
C ALA A 69 0.22 8.78 9.73
N MET A 70 0.66 8.25 8.58
CA MET A 70 -0.06 8.40 7.31
C MET A 70 -1.41 7.69 7.34
N LEU A 71 -1.47 6.49 7.92
CA LEU A 71 -2.73 5.78 8.14
C LEU A 71 -3.70 6.61 9.00
N LYS A 72 -3.23 7.16 10.12
CA LYS A 72 -4.03 8.03 10.98
C LYS A 72 -4.52 9.27 10.24
N HIS A 73 -3.66 9.88 9.41
CA HIS A 73 -4.02 11.03 8.60
C HIS A 73 -5.13 10.68 7.59
N ALA A 74 -5.02 9.54 6.89
CA ALA A 74 -6.05 9.07 5.97
C ALA A 74 -7.39 8.76 6.66
N THR A 75 -7.37 8.32 7.92
CA THR A 75 -8.59 7.98 8.68
C THR A 75 -9.40 9.19 9.16
N VAL A 76 -8.96 10.43 8.91
CA VAL A 76 -9.76 11.64 9.22
C VAL A 76 -11.03 11.67 8.37
N GLU A 77 -10.97 11.22 7.11
CA GLU A 77 -12.09 11.16 6.17
C GLU A 77 -12.21 9.75 5.56
N PRO A 78 -12.66 8.76 6.35
CA PRO A 78 -12.58 7.36 5.96
C PRO A 78 -13.47 7.00 4.75
N SER A 79 -14.58 7.72 4.55
CA SER A 79 -15.46 7.50 3.41
C SER A 79 -14.81 7.82 2.07
N GLU A 80 -13.88 8.79 2.04
CA GLU A 80 -13.20 9.19 0.81
C GLU A 80 -11.97 8.32 0.55
N TYR A 81 -11.25 7.95 1.61
CA TYR A 81 -9.95 7.29 1.51
C TYR A 81 -9.95 5.81 1.89
N MET A 82 -11.12 5.16 2.00
CA MET A 82 -11.22 3.77 2.44
C MET A 82 -10.27 2.83 1.67
N GLY A 83 -10.19 2.98 0.34
CA GLY A 83 -9.26 2.18 -0.47
C GLY A 83 -7.80 2.38 -0.06
N LEU A 84 -7.38 3.63 0.16
CA LEU A 84 -6.03 3.96 0.64
C LEU A 84 -5.80 3.46 2.07
N ILE A 85 -6.79 3.59 2.97
CA ILE A 85 -6.71 3.11 4.36
C ILE A 85 -6.45 1.61 4.38
N VAL A 86 -7.25 0.82 3.65
CA VAL A 86 -7.06 -0.63 3.54
C VAL A 86 -5.70 -0.95 2.94
N TYR A 87 -5.31 -0.24 1.88
CA TYR A 87 -4.02 -0.46 1.23
C TYR A 87 -2.83 -0.17 2.17
N PHE A 88 -2.85 0.97 2.87
CA PHE A 88 -1.81 1.36 3.82
C PHE A 88 -1.75 0.43 5.02
N PHE A 89 -2.90 0.02 5.54
CA PHE A 89 -2.98 -0.91 6.65
C PHE A 89 -2.35 -2.26 6.30
N ILE A 90 -2.81 -2.91 5.22
CA ILE A 90 -2.34 -4.25 4.84
C ILE A 90 -0.83 -4.25 4.53
N PHE A 91 -0.37 -3.37 3.65
CA PHE A 91 1.04 -3.39 3.24
C PHE A 91 1.97 -2.79 4.29
N GLY A 92 1.52 -1.77 5.04
CA GLY A 92 2.29 -1.17 6.13
C GLY A 92 2.50 -2.13 7.29
N GLU A 93 1.45 -2.83 7.73
CA GLU A 93 1.59 -3.85 8.76
C GLU A 93 2.46 -5.01 8.29
N PHE A 94 2.28 -5.47 7.04
CA PHE A 94 3.09 -6.56 6.50
C PHE A 94 4.58 -6.23 6.53
N VAL A 95 4.99 -5.07 6.00
CA VAL A 95 6.40 -4.63 6.07
C VAL A 95 6.88 -4.52 7.52
N ASN A 96 6.06 -3.95 8.41
CA ASN A 96 6.39 -3.82 9.83
C ASN A 96 6.56 -5.20 10.51
N SER A 97 5.82 -6.22 10.10
CA SER A 97 5.95 -7.58 10.64
C SER A 97 7.27 -8.25 10.30
N TYR A 98 7.95 -7.85 9.22
CA TYR A 98 9.31 -8.32 8.91
C TYR A 98 10.37 -7.46 9.59
N GLN A 99 10.18 -6.14 9.60
CA GLN A 99 11.18 -5.18 10.09
C GLN A 99 11.23 -5.04 11.61
N SER A 100 10.11 -5.23 12.29
CA SER A 100 10.05 -5.10 13.74
C SER A 100 10.99 -6.10 14.40
N ARG A 101 11.73 -5.67 15.42
CA ARG A 101 12.57 -6.55 16.27
C ARG A 101 11.86 -6.98 17.55
N ARG A 102 10.69 -6.41 17.83
CA ARG A 102 9.96 -6.56 19.11
C ARG A 102 8.63 -7.29 18.95
N MET A 103 8.14 -7.45 17.72
CA MET A 103 6.87 -8.11 17.44
C MET A 103 6.95 -9.62 17.69
N SER A 104 5.94 -10.16 18.39
CA SER A 104 5.82 -11.58 18.69
C SER A 104 5.65 -12.41 17.41
N HIS A 105 6.03 -13.69 17.44
CA HIS A 105 5.82 -14.58 16.31
C HIS A 105 4.33 -14.76 15.96
N HIS A 106 3.46 -14.76 16.97
CA HIS A 106 2.02 -14.86 16.80
C HIS A 106 1.46 -13.68 15.98
N ASP A 107 1.85 -12.44 16.33
CA ASP A 107 1.36 -11.25 15.63
C ASP A 107 1.90 -11.19 14.20
N ARG A 108 3.17 -11.58 14.00
CA ARG A 108 3.74 -11.70 12.65
C ARG A 108 2.97 -12.69 11.80
N ALA A 109 2.71 -13.89 12.32
CA ALA A 109 1.94 -14.90 11.60
C ALA A 109 0.54 -14.40 11.25
N THR A 110 -0.12 -13.72 12.20
CA THR A 110 -1.46 -13.13 11.99
C THR A 110 -1.45 -12.10 10.86
N ILE A 111 -0.48 -11.18 10.85
CA ILE A 111 -0.35 -10.15 9.81
C ILE A 111 -0.02 -10.77 8.45
N VAL A 112 0.89 -11.74 8.41
CA VAL A 112 1.26 -12.45 7.17
C VAL A 112 0.05 -13.19 6.59
N ILE A 113 -0.69 -13.95 7.40
CA ILE A 113 -1.89 -14.67 6.96
C ILE A 113 -2.97 -13.70 6.47
N ARG A 114 -3.22 -12.60 7.21
CA ARG A 114 -4.16 -11.55 6.79
C ARG A 114 -3.80 -10.98 5.42
N THR A 115 -2.51 -10.68 5.22
CA THR A 115 -2.01 -10.13 3.96
C THR A 115 -2.14 -11.12 2.81
N LEU A 116 -1.81 -12.40 3.04
CA LEU A 116 -1.98 -13.47 2.06
C LEU A 116 -3.44 -13.61 1.64
N LEU A 117 -4.35 -13.75 2.60
CA LEU A 117 -5.79 -13.86 2.33
C LEU A 117 -6.32 -12.65 1.56
N PHE A 118 -5.91 -11.43 1.95
CA PHE A 118 -6.30 -10.22 1.23
C PHE A 118 -5.85 -10.26 -0.23
N ILE A 119 -4.59 -10.62 -0.50
CA ILE A 119 -4.03 -10.66 -1.85
C ILE A 119 -4.71 -11.75 -2.70
N GLU A 120 -4.96 -12.92 -2.13
CA GLU A 120 -5.68 -14.00 -2.82
C GLU A 120 -7.10 -13.57 -3.21
N GLN A 121 -7.85 -12.98 -2.27
CA GLN A 121 -9.20 -12.50 -2.54
C GLN A 121 -9.21 -11.34 -3.53
N TRP A 122 -8.24 -10.44 -3.44
CA TRP A 122 -8.11 -9.35 -4.40
C TRP A 122 -7.80 -9.86 -5.81
N LYS A 123 -6.93 -10.87 -5.96
CA LYS A 123 -6.67 -11.53 -7.25
C LYS A 123 -7.94 -12.15 -7.83
N LEU A 124 -8.71 -12.88 -7.02
CA LEU A 124 -9.97 -13.49 -7.46
C LEU A 124 -10.99 -12.43 -7.88
N PHE A 125 -11.11 -11.34 -7.13
CA PHE A 125 -11.94 -10.19 -7.48
C PHE A 125 -11.56 -9.60 -8.85
N LEU A 126 -10.27 -9.35 -9.08
CA LEU A 126 -9.78 -8.81 -10.35
C LEU A 126 -10.00 -9.78 -11.52
N GLN A 127 -9.82 -11.09 -11.31
CA GLN A 127 -10.07 -12.13 -12.32
C GLN A 127 -11.55 -12.25 -12.68
N LYS A 128 -12.46 -12.05 -11.72
CA LYS A 128 -13.90 -12.02 -11.98
C LYS A 128 -14.30 -10.80 -12.80
N LYS A 129 -13.60 -9.68 -12.63
CA LYS A 129 -13.82 -8.39 -13.32
C LYS A 129 -13.03 -8.26 -14.64
N LYS A 130 -12.81 -9.37 -15.35
CA LYS A 130 -11.96 -9.68 -16.54
C LYS A 130 -11.82 -8.66 -17.71
N GLY A 131 -12.25 -7.41 -17.58
CA GLY A 131 -11.94 -6.28 -18.47
C GLY A 131 -10.87 -5.31 -17.95
N ILE A 132 -10.50 -5.35 -16.65
CA ILE A 132 -9.46 -4.47 -16.09
C ILE A 132 -8.12 -5.21 -16.10
N ARG A 133 -7.32 -5.03 -17.17
CA ARG A 133 -5.93 -5.49 -17.24
C ARG A 133 -5.08 -4.78 -16.16
N THR A 134 -5.08 -5.31 -14.95
CA THR A 134 -4.11 -4.90 -13.92
C THR A 134 -2.99 -5.94 -13.88
N ILE A 135 -1.78 -5.54 -14.28
CA ILE A 135 -0.56 -6.37 -14.28
C ILE A 135 -0.09 -6.55 -12.82
N PHE A 136 -0.94 -7.11 -11.96
CA PHE A 136 -0.59 -7.51 -10.59
C PHE A 136 -0.27 -9.01 -10.49
N SER A 137 -0.61 -9.77 -11.54
CA SER A 137 -0.48 -11.23 -11.57
C SER A 137 0.96 -11.75 -11.71
N LEU A 138 1.95 -10.92 -12.02
CA LEU A 138 3.30 -11.41 -12.39
C LEU A 138 4.39 -11.18 -11.34
N TYR A 139 4.19 -10.35 -10.32
CA TYR A 139 5.26 -10.03 -9.37
C TYR A 139 5.06 -10.55 -7.94
N PHE A 140 3.83 -10.89 -7.54
CA PHE A 140 3.55 -11.31 -6.16
C PHE A 140 3.53 -12.83 -5.97
N THR A 141 3.32 -13.60 -7.04
CA THR A 141 3.36 -15.07 -7.03
C THR A 141 4.77 -15.65 -6.89
N SER A 142 5.81 -14.85 -7.10
CA SER A 142 7.21 -15.22 -6.91
C SER A 142 7.76 -14.82 -5.53
N LEU A 143 6.93 -14.23 -4.66
CA LEU A 143 7.28 -13.67 -3.36
C LEU A 143 6.74 -14.46 -2.16
N VAL A 144 5.94 -15.51 -2.43
CA VAL A 144 5.44 -16.48 -1.45
C VAL A 144 6.01 -17.84 -1.82
#